data_AF-A0AAW0MM35-F1
#
_entry.id   AF-A0AAW0MM35-F1
#
_cell.length_a   1.000
_cell.length_b   1.000
_cell.length_c   1.000
_cell.angle_alpha   90.00
_cell.angle_beta   90.00
_cell.angle_gamma   90.00
#
_symmetry.space_group_name_H-M   'P 1'
#
loop_
_entity.id
_entity.type
_entity.pdbx_description
1 polymer ?
#
loop_
_entity_poly.entity_id
_entity_poly.type
_entity_poly.pdbx_seq_one_letter_code
_entity_poly.pdbx_strand_id
1 'polypeptide(L)'
;MQHISALKLFGVRRIAYSRTGLKQPAQRSLMMNVDMASVSKSTEHIGEDKLVELKVLQPGVIIGLWKDQCSVAFVMFSLHLHRLVERSTQGSSVCPFDKPAAKPLFDDIDPEYGLHGYHLHITLHNIKRKIMSESFSQLFCRKSEMCDGLMRLTAINRNKLFEHSPLSGSISFPWRCEALQGAVQDCCFLTLTLLDEFKIPLWYASSAVCLKADPSGHTDYNYRGDYFLIQFTDEVGQVKVQLVRDVEQETYTVLSLVIDVTTAKINSHFSTNY
;
A
#
# COMPACT_ATOMS: atom_id res chain seq x y z
N MET A 1 0.33 -20.76 -25.67
CA MET A 1 0.36 -19.63 -24.72
C MET A 1 1.74 -19.56 -24.10
N GLN A 2 2.42 -18.41 -24.18
CA GLN A 2 3.69 -18.22 -23.47
C GLN A 2 3.38 -18.15 -21.98
N HIS A 3 3.81 -19.17 -21.22
CA HIS A 3 3.75 -19.13 -19.77
C HIS A 3 4.79 -18.12 -19.26
N ILE A 4 4.33 -17.01 -18.67
CA ILE A 4 5.21 -16.12 -17.93
C ILE A 4 5.60 -16.86 -16.65
N SER A 5 6.88 -17.17 -16.48
CA SER A 5 7.38 -17.89 -15.29
C SER A 5 7.71 -16.94 -14.14
N ALA A 6 8.20 -15.74 -14.42
CA ALA A 6 8.52 -14.74 -13.41
C ALA A 6 8.47 -13.31 -13.96
N LEU A 7 8.14 -12.36 -13.09
CA LEU A 7 8.26 -10.93 -13.33
C LEU A 7 9.40 -10.37 -12.47
N LYS A 8 10.38 -9.73 -13.11
CA LYS A 8 11.53 -9.11 -12.43
C LYS A 8 11.60 -7.63 -12.76
N LEU A 9 11.61 -6.81 -11.72
CA LEU A 9 11.82 -5.37 -11.84
C LEU A 9 13.26 -5.03 -11.47
N PHE A 10 13.94 -4.29 -12.35
CA PHE A 10 15.31 -3.82 -12.11
C PHE A 10 15.37 -2.30 -12.18
N GLY A 11 16.06 -1.70 -11.21
CA GLY A 11 16.62 -0.36 -11.35
C GLY A 11 17.84 -0.41 -12.25
N VAL A 12 17.97 0.54 -13.17
CA VAL A 12 19.06 0.57 -14.14
C VAL A 12 19.79 1.90 -14.04
N ARG A 13 21.04 1.86 -13.58
CA ARG A 13 21.92 3.03 -13.55
C ARG A 13 22.84 3.01 -14.76
N ARG A 14 22.77 4.06 -15.59
CA ARG A 14 23.77 4.31 -16.62
C ARG A 14 25.03 4.85 -15.94
N ILE A 15 26.11 4.09 -15.97
CA ILE A 15 27.40 4.54 -15.49
C ILE A 15 28.07 5.29 -16.64
N ALA A 16 28.24 6.60 -16.51
CA ALA A 16 29.06 7.37 -17.44
C ALA A 16 30.53 7.18 -17.03
N TYR A 17 31.32 6.51 -17.87
CA TYR A 17 32.78 6.58 -17.76
C TYR A 17 33.32 7.50 -18.83
N SER A 18 34.10 8.50 -18.40
CA SER A 18 35.14 9.05 -19.24
C SER A 18 36.17 7.94 -19.50
N ARG A 19 36.59 7.84 -20.78
CA ARG A 19 37.59 6.92 -21.37
C ARG A 19 37.03 5.68 -22.08
N THR A 20 36.83 5.89 -23.38
CA THR A 20 37.17 5.03 -24.52
C THR A 20 36.95 3.52 -24.40
N GLY A 21 35.92 3.04 -25.12
CA GLY A 21 36.01 1.76 -25.85
C GLY A 21 35.32 0.54 -25.23
N LEU A 22 34.92 0.56 -23.96
CA LEU A 22 34.25 -0.58 -23.34
C LEU A 22 32.72 -0.43 -23.38
N LYS A 23 32.06 -1.18 -24.27
CA LYS A 23 30.61 -1.43 -24.17
C LYS A 23 30.38 -2.29 -22.92
N GLN A 24 30.10 -1.66 -21.78
CA GLN A 24 29.72 -2.39 -20.56
C GLN A 24 28.23 -2.20 -20.21
N PRO A 25 27.61 -3.24 -19.64
CA PRO A 25 26.17 -3.27 -19.36
C PRO A 25 25.84 -2.31 -18.22
N ALA A 26 24.73 -1.59 -18.34
CA ALA A 26 24.21 -0.77 -17.24
C ALA A 26 24.09 -1.61 -15.96
N GLN A 27 24.51 -1.06 -14.81
CA GLN A 27 24.40 -1.75 -13.52
C GLN A 27 22.90 -1.91 -13.21
N ARG A 28 22.50 -3.16 -13.00
CA ARG A 28 21.12 -3.53 -12.66
C ARG A 28 21.02 -3.84 -11.18
N SER A 29 20.07 -3.22 -10.52
CA SER A 29 19.69 -3.50 -9.14
C SER A 29 18.33 -4.18 -9.14
N LEU A 30 18.25 -5.44 -8.70
CA LEU A 30 16.98 -6.14 -8.56
C LEU A 30 16.13 -5.43 -7.50
N MET A 31 14.91 -5.04 -7.85
CA MET A 31 14.00 -4.32 -6.94
C MET A 31 12.85 -5.19 -6.47
N MET A 32 12.42 -6.13 -7.32
CA MET A 32 11.31 -7.03 -7.07
C MET A 32 11.43 -8.24 -8.00
N ASN A 33 11.12 -9.43 -7.48
CA ASN A 33 11.03 -10.67 -8.22
C ASN A 33 9.76 -11.38 -7.78
N VAL A 34 8.81 -11.56 -8.70
CA VAL A 34 7.55 -12.28 -8.45
C VAL A 34 7.56 -13.55 -9.28
N ASP A 35 7.53 -14.69 -8.60
CA ASP A 35 7.43 -16.00 -9.23
C ASP A 35 5.97 -16.32 -9.56
N MET A 36 5.66 -16.53 -10.84
CA MET A 36 4.29 -16.79 -11.29
C MET A 36 3.73 -18.16 -10.83
N ALA A 37 4.58 -19.07 -10.34
CA ALA A 37 4.11 -20.30 -9.70
C ALA A 37 3.54 -20.05 -8.29
N SER A 38 4.05 -19.05 -7.58
CA SER A 38 3.53 -18.62 -6.26
C SER A 38 2.28 -17.74 -6.39
N VAL A 39 2.13 -17.09 -7.55
CA VAL A 39 1.07 -16.16 -7.93
C VAL A 39 -0.32 -16.80 -7.91
N SER A 40 -0.49 -18.06 -8.33
CA SER A 40 -1.83 -18.68 -8.35
C SER A 40 -2.50 -18.78 -6.97
N LYS A 41 -1.73 -18.66 -5.88
CA LYS A 41 -2.22 -18.66 -4.49
C LYS A 41 -2.38 -17.25 -3.89
N SER A 42 -1.69 -16.25 -4.43
CA SER A 42 -1.63 -14.88 -3.90
C SER A 42 -2.23 -13.83 -4.84
N THR A 43 -2.91 -14.26 -5.90
CA THR A 43 -3.59 -13.38 -6.84
C THR A 43 -4.97 -13.03 -6.32
N GLU A 44 -5.22 -11.76 -6.06
CA GLU A 44 -6.53 -11.26 -5.69
C GLU A 44 -7.15 -10.51 -6.88
N HIS A 45 -8.39 -10.86 -7.23
CA HIS A 45 -9.20 -10.06 -8.15
C HIS A 45 -9.61 -8.78 -7.44
N ILE A 46 -9.31 -7.62 -8.04
CA ILE A 46 -9.64 -6.32 -7.45
C ILE A 46 -10.83 -5.64 -8.13
N GLY A 47 -11.05 -5.90 -9.42
CA GLY A 47 -12.19 -5.36 -10.15
C GLY A 47 -12.07 -5.58 -11.65
N GLU A 48 -13.07 -5.13 -12.40
CA GLU A 48 -13.12 -5.29 -13.85
C GLU A 48 -13.89 -4.17 -14.54
N ASP A 49 -13.68 -4.04 -15.85
CA ASP A 49 -14.57 -3.27 -16.74
C ASP A 49 -15.03 -4.13 -17.92
N LYS A 50 -15.50 -3.48 -19.00
CA LYS A 50 -16.00 -4.18 -20.19
C LYS A 50 -14.92 -4.96 -20.94
N LEU A 51 -13.64 -4.59 -20.82
CA LEU A 51 -12.56 -5.13 -21.61
C LEU A 51 -11.53 -5.88 -20.77
N VAL A 52 -11.26 -5.40 -19.55
CA VAL A 52 -10.20 -5.94 -18.70
C VAL A 52 -10.67 -6.39 -17.31
N GLU A 53 -10.04 -7.44 -16.81
CA GLU A 53 -10.06 -7.88 -15.43
C GLU A 53 -8.75 -7.44 -14.75
N LEU A 54 -8.82 -6.83 -13.56
CA LEU A 54 -7.66 -6.44 -12.77
C LEU A 54 -7.39 -7.44 -11.66
N LYS A 55 -6.11 -7.81 -11.57
CA LYS A 55 -5.59 -8.67 -10.51
C LYS A 55 -4.40 -8.01 -9.84
N VAL A 56 -4.31 -8.15 -8.53
CA VAL A 56 -3.15 -7.71 -7.74
C VAL A 56 -2.37 -8.93 -7.26
N LEU A 57 -1.05 -8.84 -7.39
CA LEU A 57 -0.09 -9.79 -6.85
C LEU A 57 0.74 -9.05 -5.83
N GLN A 58 0.76 -9.55 -4.60
CA GLN A 58 1.62 -8.98 -3.59
C GLN A 58 3.08 -9.40 -3.81
N PRO A 59 4.05 -8.48 -3.61
CA PRO A 59 3.85 -7.08 -3.23
C PRO A 59 3.61 -6.19 -4.45
N GLY A 60 2.51 -5.44 -4.50
CA GLY A 60 2.38 -4.25 -5.37
C GLY A 60 2.48 -4.44 -6.89
N VAL A 61 2.24 -5.63 -7.46
CA VAL A 61 2.15 -5.82 -8.92
C VAL A 61 0.68 -5.89 -9.33
N ILE A 62 0.30 -5.14 -10.36
CA ILE A 62 -1.04 -5.16 -10.94
C ILE A 62 -0.97 -5.71 -12.36
N ILE A 63 -1.86 -6.65 -12.67
CA ILE A 63 -2.00 -7.24 -14.00
C ILE A 63 -3.41 -6.96 -14.49
N GLY A 64 -3.51 -6.31 -15.65
CA GLY A 64 -4.75 -6.25 -16.42
C GLY A 64 -4.80 -7.40 -17.42
N LEU A 65 -5.87 -8.19 -17.40
CA LEU A 65 -6.10 -9.30 -18.32
C LEU A 65 -7.27 -8.98 -19.25
N TRP A 66 -7.14 -9.26 -20.54
CA TRP A 66 -8.28 -9.19 -21.46
C TRP A 66 -9.29 -10.29 -21.15
N LYS A 67 -10.57 -9.91 -21.01
CA LYS A 67 -11.64 -10.86 -20.64
C LYS A 67 -11.81 -12.01 -21.65
N ASP A 68 -11.66 -11.74 -22.94
CA ASP A 68 -11.97 -12.73 -23.99
C ASP A 68 -10.81 -13.70 -24.29
N GLN A 69 -9.58 -13.38 -23.86
CA GLN A 69 -8.37 -14.07 -24.34
C GLN A 69 -7.43 -14.54 -23.22
N CYS A 70 -7.74 -14.23 -21.96
CA CYS A 70 -6.85 -14.44 -20.81
C CYS A 70 -5.40 -13.96 -21.06
N SER A 71 -5.22 -13.01 -21.97
CA SER A 71 -3.93 -12.45 -22.34
C SER A 71 -3.68 -11.18 -21.54
N VAL A 72 -2.41 -10.89 -21.27
CA VAL A 72 -2.02 -9.71 -20.48
C VAL A 72 -2.21 -8.45 -21.33
N ALA A 73 -3.07 -7.55 -20.86
CA ALA A 73 -3.26 -6.23 -21.41
C ALA A 73 -2.14 -5.28 -20.96
N PHE A 74 -1.84 -5.29 -19.66
CA PHE A 74 -0.77 -4.48 -19.09
C PHE A 74 -0.28 -5.06 -17.77
N VAL A 75 0.95 -4.68 -17.40
CA VAL A 75 1.55 -4.93 -16.08
C VAL A 75 1.98 -3.60 -15.49
N MET A 76 1.65 -3.37 -14.23
CA MET A 76 1.99 -2.15 -13.50
C MET A 76 2.62 -2.49 -12.17
N PHE A 77 3.64 -1.72 -11.79
CA PHE A 77 4.31 -1.86 -10.49
C PHE A 77 3.96 -0.66 -9.64
N SER A 78 3.40 -0.92 -8.45
CA SER A 78 3.18 0.07 -7.40
C SER A 78 4.39 0.08 -6.49
N LEU A 79 5.13 1.19 -6.50
CA LEU A 79 6.38 1.31 -5.74
C LEU A 79 6.26 2.48 -4.78
N HIS A 80 6.45 2.20 -3.49
CA HIS A 80 6.61 3.25 -2.50
C HIS A 80 7.91 4.02 -2.74
N LEU A 81 7.88 5.36 -2.58
CA LEU A 81 9.02 6.24 -2.87
C LEU A 81 10.17 6.08 -1.87
N HIS A 82 9.87 5.66 -0.64
CA HIS A 82 10.88 5.44 0.39
C HIS A 82 12.01 4.54 -0.13
N ARG A 83 13.22 5.11 -0.16
CA ARG A 83 14.46 4.48 -0.63
C ARG A 83 14.43 3.94 -2.05
N LEU A 84 13.53 4.44 -2.91
CA LEU A 84 13.41 3.95 -4.28
C LEU A 84 14.71 4.13 -5.07
N VAL A 85 15.46 5.20 -4.81
CA VAL A 85 16.75 5.49 -5.44
C VAL A 85 17.80 4.47 -4.99
N GLU A 86 17.90 4.20 -3.70
CA GLU A 86 18.83 3.21 -3.14
C GLU A 86 18.48 1.80 -3.65
N ARG A 87 17.19 1.43 -3.60
CA ARG A 87 16.70 0.15 -4.14
C ARG A 87 16.98 -0.01 -5.63
N SER A 88 16.97 1.08 -6.39
CA SER A 88 17.24 1.05 -7.83
C SER A 88 18.72 1.15 -8.21
N THR A 89 19.62 1.51 -7.29
CA THR A 89 21.03 1.79 -7.61
C THR A 89 22.05 1.02 -6.78
N GLN A 90 21.71 0.56 -5.59
CA GLN A 90 22.64 -0.03 -4.61
C GLN A 90 22.47 -1.54 -4.41
N GLY A 91 21.42 -2.15 -4.97
CA GLY A 91 21.28 -3.60 -5.01
C GLY A 91 22.15 -4.23 -6.10
N SER A 92 22.12 -5.56 -6.16
CA SER A 92 22.83 -6.34 -7.19
C SER A 92 21.85 -6.87 -8.24
N SER A 93 22.34 -7.50 -9.29
CA SER A 93 21.49 -8.11 -10.32
C SER A 93 20.72 -9.35 -9.83
N VAL A 94 21.03 -9.87 -8.65
CA VAL A 94 20.48 -11.12 -8.12
C VAL A 94 19.78 -10.93 -6.77
N CYS A 95 20.21 -9.95 -5.99
CA CYS A 95 19.69 -9.67 -4.65
C CYS A 95 19.22 -8.21 -4.54
N PRO A 96 18.02 -7.96 -3.96
CA PRO A 96 17.58 -6.63 -3.62
C PRO A 96 18.52 -5.90 -2.66
N PHE A 97 18.44 -4.56 -2.68
CA PHE A 97 19.09 -3.75 -1.66
C PHE A 97 18.45 -4.03 -0.29
N ASP A 98 19.28 -4.46 0.66
CA ASP A 98 18.89 -4.64 2.05
C ASP A 98 19.51 -3.54 2.92
N LYS A 99 18.73 -3.00 3.84
CA LYS A 99 19.18 -1.94 4.75
C LYS A 99 19.95 -2.59 5.91
N PRO A 100 21.09 -2.02 6.34
CA PRO A 100 21.69 -2.42 7.60
C PRO A 100 20.70 -2.15 8.74
N ALA A 101 20.35 -3.17 9.54
CA ALA A 101 19.45 -3.02 10.68
C ALA A 101 19.92 -1.84 11.54
N ALA A 102 19.12 -0.79 11.60
CA ALA A 102 19.41 0.32 12.50
C ALA A 102 19.25 -0.23 13.92
N LYS A 103 20.22 -0.01 14.79
CA LYS A 103 20.02 -0.31 16.21
C LYS A 103 18.93 0.64 16.72
N PRO A 104 17.88 0.14 17.37
CA PRO A 104 16.94 1.00 18.05
C PRO A 104 17.68 1.91 19.03
N LEU A 105 17.19 3.13 19.16
CA LEU A 105 17.44 3.89 20.37
C LEU A 105 16.76 3.09 21.49
N PHE A 106 17.45 2.83 22.59
CA PHE A 106 16.83 2.16 23.73
C PHE A 106 16.44 3.25 24.72
N ASP A 107 15.17 3.25 25.13
CA ASP A 107 14.66 4.09 26.20
C ASP A 107 14.22 3.18 27.35
N ASP A 108 14.88 3.30 28.50
CA ASP A 108 14.58 2.52 29.71
C ASP A 108 13.66 3.24 30.70
N ILE A 109 13.28 4.49 30.40
CA ILE A 109 12.48 5.34 31.27
C ILE A 109 11.01 5.27 30.90
N ASP A 110 10.69 5.16 29.60
CA ASP A 110 9.32 5.13 29.11
C ASP A 110 8.70 3.71 29.14
N PRO A 111 7.68 3.45 29.98
CA PRO A 111 7.00 2.15 30.04
C PRO A 111 6.16 1.84 28.78
N GLU A 112 5.81 2.86 27.99
CA GLU A 112 5.05 2.75 26.75
C GLU A 112 5.95 3.02 25.52
N TYR A 113 7.26 2.80 25.66
CA TYR A 113 8.24 3.03 24.60
C TYR A 113 7.89 2.32 23.28
N GLY A 114 7.77 3.08 22.20
CA GLY A 114 7.35 2.55 20.91
C GLY A 114 5.84 2.27 20.78
N LEU A 115 5.00 2.76 21.70
CA LEU A 115 3.54 2.70 21.58
C LEU A 115 2.89 4.07 21.30
N HIS A 116 3.66 5.15 21.20
CA HIS A 116 3.15 6.51 20.94
C HIS A 116 4.01 7.30 19.95
N GLY A 117 3.63 8.55 19.69
CA GLY A 117 4.39 9.47 18.84
C GLY A 117 4.39 9.14 17.35
N TYR A 118 3.53 8.23 16.90
CA TYR A 118 3.50 7.79 15.50
C TYR A 118 2.98 8.87 14.56
N HIS A 119 3.54 8.88 13.34
CA HIS A 119 3.12 9.76 12.26
C HIS A 119 2.75 8.93 11.03
N LEU A 120 1.50 9.03 10.62
CA LEU A 120 1.00 8.35 9.43
C LEU A 120 0.85 9.36 8.29
N HIS A 121 1.38 9.02 7.13
CA HIS A 121 0.99 9.61 5.86
C HIS A 121 0.28 8.57 5.02
N ILE A 122 -0.93 8.86 4.57
CA ILE A 122 -1.71 7.96 3.73
C ILE A 122 -2.27 8.70 2.53
N THR A 123 -2.20 8.06 1.36
CA THR A 123 -2.75 8.60 0.12
C THR A 123 -3.56 7.53 -0.57
N LEU A 124 -4.83 7.85 -0.86
CA LEU A 124 -5.63 7.13 -1.85
C LEU A 124 -5.50 7.88 -3.17
N HIS A 125 -5.06 7.21 -4.22
CA HIS A 125 -4.85 7.85 -5.52
C HIS A 125 -5.09 6.89 -6.67
N ASN A 126 -5.28 7.45 -7.87
CA ASN A 126 -5.12 6.69 -9.09
C ASN A 126 -3.91 7.22 -9.87
N ILE A 127 -3.75 6.79 -11.12
CA ILE A 127 -2.60 7.19 -11.94
C ILE A 127 -2.65 8.69 -12.31
N LYS A 128 -3.86 9.29 -12.29
CA LYS A 128 -4.10 10.66 -12.76
C LYS A 128 -4.18 11.68 -11.62
N ARG A 129 -4.75 11.31 -10.47
CA ARG A 129 -5.02 12.22 -9.36
C ARG A 129 -4.93 11.54 -8.00
N LYS A 130 -4.71 12.37 -6.98
CA LYS A 130 -4.94 11.99 -5.58
C LYS A 130 -6.44 12.15 -5.27
N ILE A 131 -7.02 11.14 -4.62
CA ILE A 131 -8.41 11.11 -4.14
C ILE A 131 -8.46 11.58 -2.68
N MET A 132 -7.46 11.17 -1.91
CA MET A 132 -7.20 11.57 -0.52
C MET A 132 -5.69 11.63 -0.31
N SER A 133 -5.21 12.56 0.52
CA SER A 133 -3.80 12.66 0.90
C SER A 133 -3.70 13.30 2.28
N GLU A 134 -3.75 12.49 3.32
CA GLU A 134 -3.84 12.96 4.70
C GLU A 134 -2.59 12.60 5.50
N SER A 135 -2.32 13.40 6.54
CA SER A 135 -1.25 13.14 7.50
C SER A 135 -1.78 13.25 8.92
N PHE A 136 -1.50 12.23 9.71
CA PHE A 136 -1.91 12.13 11.11
C PHE A 136 -0.67 12.07 11.98
N SER A 137 -0.71 12.78 13.10
CA SER A 137 0.42 12.91 14.01
C SER A 137 -0.01 12.54 15.42
N GLN A 138 0.96 12.17 16.27
CA GLN A 138 0.71 11.81 17.66
C GLN A 138 -0.25 10.61 17.79
N LEU A 139 -0.20 9.68 16.83
CA LEU A 139 -0.92 8.42 16.95
C LEU A 139 -0.28 7.58 18.06
N PHE A 140 -1.11 6.93 18.85
CA PHE A 140 -0.67 6.10 19.97
C PHE A 140 -1.60 4.89 20.13
N CYS A 141 -1.11 3.90 20.87
CA CYS A 141 -1.84 2.73 21.30
C CYS A 141 -1.53 2.51 22.78
N ARG A 142 -2.53 2.20 23.59
CA ARG A 142 -2.27 1.80 24.98
C ARG A 142 -1.98 0.32 25.02
N LYS A 143 -1.12 -0.11 25.94
CA LYS A 143 -0.81 -1.54 26.13
C LYS A 143 -2.06 -2.39 26.39
N SER A 144 -3.07 -1.84 27.06
CA SER A 144 -4.36 -2.52 27.30
C SER A 144 -5.23 -2.69 26.06
N GLU A 145 -4.97 -1.93 24.99
CA GLU A 145 -5.70 -1.98 23.72
C GLU A 145 -5.07 -2.93 22.71
N MET A 146 -3.88 -3.47 23.03
CA MET A 146 -3.21 -4.48 22.23
C MET A 146 -3.99 -5.78 22.30
N CYS A 147 -4.35 -6.33 21.15
CA CYS A 147 -5.16 -7.54 21.04
C CYS A 147 -4.60 -8.44 19.95
N ASP A 148 -4.53 -9.74 20.22
CA ASP A 148 -4.10 -10.77 19.24
C ASP A 148 -2.74 -10.51 18.57
N GLY A 149 -1.79 -9.90 19.30
CA GLY A 149 -0.47 -9.56 18.74
C GLY A 149 -0.50 -8.41 17.74
N LEU A 150 -1.53 -7.55 17.80
CA LEU A 150 -1.64 -6.33 16.99
C LEU A 150 -1.73 -5.09 17.88
N MET A 151 -0.97 -4.07 17.50
CA MET A 151 -1.04 -2.71 18.03
C MET A 151 -1.91 -1.86 17.11
N ARG A 152 -2.99 -1.30 17.65
CA ARG A 152 -3.95 -0.50 16.87
C ARG A 152 -3.69 0.99 16.99
N LEU A 153 -3.50 1.65 15.85
CA LEU A 153 -3.46 3.11 15.72
C LEU A 153 -4.73 3.59 15.01
N THR A 154 -5.50 4.46 15.65
CA THR A 154 -6.73 5.04 15.08
C THR A 154 -6.45 6.45 14.58
N ALA A 155 -6.47 6.63 13.27
CA ALA A 155 -6.23 7.93 12.63
C ALA A 155 -7.53 8.72 12.39
N ILE A 156 -8.61 8.02 12.03
CA ILE A 156 -9.97 8.60 11.98
C ILE A 156 -10.87 7.69 12.80
N ASN A 157 -11.49 8.25 13.83
CA ASN A 157 -12.40 7.56 14.71
C ASN A 157 -13.85 7.72 14.23
N ARG A 158 -14.51 6.59 13.98
CA ARG A 158 -15.92 6.52 13.55
C ARG A 158 -16.89 7.28 14.45
N ASN A 159 -16.61 7.35 15.74
CA ASN A 159 -17.49 7.99 16.72
C ASN A 159 -17.30 9.52 16.76
N LYS A 160 -16.34 10.07 16.01
CA LYS A 160 -16.00 11.49 15.99
C LYS A 160 -16.24 12.08 14.61
N LEU A 161 -17.47 12.55 14.41
CA LEU A 161 -17.94 13.12 13.14
C LEU A 161 -17.04 14.22 12.56
N PHE A 162 -16.38 15.01 13.40
CA PHE A 162 -15.48 16.08 12.95
C PHE A 162 -14.16 15.56 12.34
N GLU A 163 -13.79 14.30 12.58
CA GLU A 163 -12.63 13.65 11.95
C GLU A 163 -12.99 13.04 10.58
N HIS A 164 -14.28 12.94 10.26
CA HIS A 164 -14.74 12.37 8.99
C HIS A 164 -14.43 13.33 7.85
N SER A 165 -13.96 12.79 6.73
CA SER A 165 -13.48 13.59 5.61
C SER A 165 -14.04 13.10 4.28
N PRO A 166 -14.62 13.97 3.45
CA PRO A 166 -15.09 13.62 2.12
C PRO A 166 -13.90 13.37 1.16
N LEU A 167 -14.08 12.41 0.26
CA LEU A 167 -13.13 12.10 -0.80
C LEU A 167 -13.31 13.03 -2.00
N SER A 168 -12.19 13.36 -2.64
CA SER A 168 -12.18 14.16 -3.86
C SER A 168 -12.49 13.30 -5.08
N GLY A 169 -13.79 13.21 -5.41
CA GLY A 169 -14.30 12.58 -6.63
C GLY A 169 -14.36 11.06 -6.58
N SER A 170 -14.71 10.46 -7.74
CA SER A 170 -14.90 9.01 -7.87
C SER A 170 -13.61 8.19 -7.69
N ILE A 171 -13.78 6.99 -7.14
CA ILE A 171 -12.74 5.99 -6.98
C ILE A 171 -12.75 5.10 -8.22
N SER A 172 -11.72 5.24 -9.04
CA SER A 172 -11.55 4.41 -10.25
C SER A 172 -10.08 4.28 -10.62
N PHE A 173 -9.78 3.15 -11.23
CA PHE A 173 -8.48 2.78 -11.76
C PHE A 173 -8.50 2.93 -13.29
N PRO A 174 -8.01 4.07 -13.83
CA PRO A 174 -7.90 4.25 -15.26
C PRO A 174 -6.77 3.39 -15.81
N TRP A 175 -6.98 2.80 -16.99
CA TRP A 175 -5.95 2.07 -17.71
C TRP A 175 -5.95 2.43 -19.19
N ARG A 176 -4.81 2.20 -19.82
CA ARG A 176 -4.63 2.39 -21.26
C ARG A 176 -3.65 1.34 -21.79
N CYS A 177 -4.03 0.68 -22.88
CA CYS A 177 -3.16 -0.21 -23.64
C CYS A 177 -3.31 0.16 -25.11
N GLU A 178 -2.24 0.70 -25.71
CA GLU A 178 -2.23 1.21 -27.08
C GLU A 178 -3.35 2.24 -27.35
N ALA A 179 -4.28 1.91 -28.26
CA ALA A 179 -5.45 2.71 -28.60
C ALA A 179 -6.66 2.48 -27.67
N LEU A 180 -6.63 1.42 -26.86
CA LEU A 180 -7.70 1.07 -25.94
C LEU A 180 -7.48 1.72 -24.58
N GLN A 181 -8.58 2.16 -23.97
CA GLN A 181 -8.57 2.73 -22.63
C GLN A 181 -9.89 2.44 -21.92
N GLY A 182 -9.83 2.44 -20.59
CA GLY A 182 -10.97 2.20 -19.73
C GLY A 182 -10.71 2.67 -18.32
N ALA A 183 -11.67 2.39 -17.44
CA ALA A 183 -11.55 2.68 -16.02
C ALA A 183 -12.35 1.65 -15.23
N VAL A 184 -11.63 0.88 -14.41
CA VAL A 184 -12.25 -0.05 -13.47
C VAL A 184 -12.73 0.74 -12.27
N GLN A 185 -14.02 0.60 -11.94
CA GLN A 185 -14.62 1.32 -10.81
C GLN A 185 -14.17 0.70 -9.49
N ASP A 186 -14.33 1.47 -8.41
CA ASP A 186 -14.18 0.99 -7.03
C ASP A 186 -12.78 0.41 -6.72
N CYS A 187 -11.77 0.83 -7.50
CA CYS A 187 -10.36 0.45 -7.35
C CYS A 187 -9.47 1.69 -7.34
N CYS A 188 -8.44 1.69 -6.50
CA CYS A 188 -7.41 2.72 -6.48
C CYS A 188 -6.12 2.19 -5.88
N PHE A 189 -5.10 3.04 -5.81
CA PHE A 189 -3.89 2.78 -5.05
C PHE A 189 -4.03 3.32 -3.62
N LEU A 190 -3.59 2.50 -2.66
CA LEU A 190 -3.31 2.91 -1.31
C LEU A 190 -1.80 2.93 -1.12
N THR A 191 -1.28 4.11 -0.77
CA THR A 191 0.13 4.32 -0.45
C THR A 191 0.22 4.84 0.98
N LEU A 192 1.03 4.20 1.82
CA LEU A 192 1.16 4.52 3.25
C LEU A 192 2.64 4.63 3.66
N THR A 193 2.92 5.55 4.57
CA THR A 193 4.16 5.63 5.35
C THR A 193 3.80 5.85 6.81
N LEU A 194 4.22 4.94 7.68
CA LEU A 194 4.15 5.05 9.12
C LEU A 194 5.56 5.30 9.67
N LEU A 195 5.74 6.42 10.35
CA LEU A 195 6.96 6.81 11.04
C LEU A 195 6.75 6.66 12.55
N ASP A 196 7.80 6.25 13.25
CA ASP A 196 7.82 6.28 14.73
C ASP A 196 7.97 7.72 15.28
N GLU A 197 8.06 7.82 16.60
CA GLU A 197 8.30 9.07 17.33
C GLU A 197 9.60 9.79 16.90
N PHE A 198 10.62 9.05 16.48
CA PHE A 198 11.91 9.56 15.99
C PHE A 198 11.91 9.84 14.49
N LYS A 199 10.74 9.76 13.83
CA LYS A 199 10.58 9.95 12.38
C LYS A 199 11.30 8.91 11.54
N ILE A 200 11.63 7.76 12.11
CA ILE A 200 12.20 6.62 11.40
C ILE A 200 11.03 5.82 10.80
N PRO A 201 11.06 5.52 9.50
CA PRO A 201 10.02 4.71 8.87
C PRO A 201 9.95 3.30 9.47
N LEU A 202 8.81 2.99 10.07
CA LEU A 202 8.47 1.68 10.62
C LEU A 202 7.83 0.79 9.54
N TRP A 203 6.87 1.34 8.80
CA TRP A 203 6.12 0.64 7.76
C TRP A 203 5.88 1.53 6.55
N TYR A 204 6.07 0.99 5.35
CA TYR A 204 5.74 1.68 4.11
C TYR A 204 5.25 0.67 3.08
N ALA A 205 4.15 0.98 2.40
CA ALA A 205 3.56 0.11 1.41
C ALA A 205 2.87 0.92 0.31
N SER A 206 2.75 0.31 -0.87
CA SER A 206 1.98 0.85 -1.98
C SER A 206 1.40 -0.31 -2.77
N SER A 207 0.07 -0.39 -2.83
CA SER A 207 -0.64 -1.48 -3.52
C SER A 207 -1.95 -0.95 -4.10
N ALA A 208 -2.42 -1.61 -5.16
CA ALA A 208 -3.81 -1.46 -5.55
C ALA A 208 -4.72 -2.14 -4.52
N VAL A 209 -5.87 -1.51 -4.29
CA VAL A 209 -6.93 -1.94 -3.37
C VAL A 209 -8.28 -1.70 -4.04
N CYS A 210 -9.29 -2.43 -3.59
CA CYS A 210 -10.67 -2.24 -4.03
C CYS A 210 -11.60 -1.95 -2.85
N LEU A 211 -12.72 -1.29 -3.17
CA LEU A 211 -13.83 -1.11 -2.25
C LEU A 211 -14.66 -2.38 -2.27
N LYS A 212 -14.94 -2.90 -1.09
CA LYS A 212 -15.85 -4.02 -0.86
C LYS A 212 -17.02 -3.53 -0.04
N ALA A 213 -18.21 -4.07 -0.24
CA ALA A 213 -19.33 -3.80 0.65
C ALA A 213 -18.95 -4.18 2.08
N ASP A 214 -19.22 -3.31 3.05
CA ASP A 214 -18.89 -3.58 4.45
C ASP A 214 -19.87 -4.64 5.01
N PRO A 215 -19.38 -5.85 5.39
CA PRO A 215 -20.23 -6.93 5.86
C PRO A 215 -20.76 -6.70 7.29
N SER A 216 -20.21 -5.72 8.02
CA SER A 216 -20.54 -5.50 9.43
C SER A 216 -21.98 -5.03 9.67
N GLY A 217 -22.70 -4.62 8.61
CA GLY A 217 -24.13 -4.27 8.68
C GLY A 217 -24.46 -3.11 9.63
N HIS A 218 -23.44 -2.36 10.08
CA HIS A 218 -23.60 -1.28 11.04
C HIS A 218 -24.26 -0.07 10.39
N THR A 219 -25.53 0.16 10.70
CA THR A 219 -26.27 1.38 10.38
C THR A 219 -25.79 2.53 11.27
N ASP A 220 -25.11 3.52 10.69
CA ASP A 220 -24.90 4.83 11.33
C ASP A 220 -26.12 5.72 11.04
N TYR A 221 -26.69 6.33 12.07
CA TYR A 221 -27.82 7.26 11.89
C TYR A 221 -27.38 8.61 11.29
N ASN A 222 -26.08 8.93 11.35
CA ASN A 222 -25.54 10.18 10.83
C ASN A 222 -25.37 10.17 9.30
N TYR A 223 -25.28 8.99 8.69
CA TYR A 223 -25.08 8.83 7.25
C TYR A 223 -26.13 7.93 6.63
N ARG A 224 -26.76 8.41 5.56
CA ARG A 224 -27.63 7.59 4.70
C ARG A 224 -26.80 7.13 3.50
N GLY A 225 -26.61 5.83 3.35
CA GLY A 225 -25.90 5.27 2.20
C GLY A 225 -25.37 3.87 2.43
N ASP A 226 -24.79 3.32 1.38
CA ASP A 226 -24.09 2.04 1.43
C ASP A 226 -22.69 2.21 2.03
N TYR A 227 -22.31 1.26 2.87
CA TYR A 227 -21.02 1.25 3.55
C TYR A 227 -20.03 0.37 2.81
N PHE A 228 -18.79 0.84 2.72
CA PHE A 228 -17.71 0.20 2.01
C PHE A 228 -16.47 0.09 2.90
N LEU A 229 -15.66 -0.93 2.64
CA LEU A 229 -14.40 -1.18 3.29
C LEU A 229 -13.29 -1.29 2.25
N ILE A 230 -12.21 -0.53 2.46
CA ILE A 230 -10.92 -0.78 1.83
C ILE A 230 -10.05 -1.46 2.88
N GLN A 231 -9.48 -2.62 2.52
CA GLN A 231 -8.57 -3.35 3.38
C GLN A 231 -7.27 -3.67 2.63
N PHE A 232 -6.14 -3.35 3.25
CA PHE A 232 -4.81 -3.75 2.80
C PHE A 232 -4.12 -4.55 3.92
N THR A 233 -3.41 -5.61 3.59
CA THR A 233 -2.71 -6.44 4.58
C THR A 233 -1.42 -6.98 3.97
N ASP A 234 -0.34 -6.89 4.74
CA ASP A 234 0.95 -7.49 4.43
C ASP A 234 1.56 -8.13 5.70
N GLU A 235 2.84 -8.49 5.63
CA GLU A 235 3.58 -9.10 6.74
C GLU A 235 3.79 -8.16 7.94
N VAL A 236 3.69 -6.85 7.74
CA VAL A 236 3.91 -5.85 8.79
C VAL A 236 2.62 -5.58 9.56
N GLY A 237 1.50 -5.50 8.84
CA GLY A 237 0.22 -5.18 9.44
C GLY A 237 -0.93 -5.06 8.46
N GLN A 238 -1.96 -4.35 8.90
CA GLN A 238 -3.21 -4.16 8.19
C GLN A 238 -3.69 -2.72 8.26
N VAL A 239 -4.22 -2.22 7.14
CA VAL A 239 -4.95 -0.95 7.08
C VAL A 239 -6.40 -1.22 6.74
N LYS A 240 -7.31 -0.58 7.48
CA LYS A 240 -8.75 -0.60 7.24
C LYS A 240 -9.25 0.83 7.09
N VAL A 241 -9.97 1.08 6.00
CA VAL A 241 -10.65 2.35 5.73
C VAL A 241 -12.13 2.07 5.53
N GLN A 242 -12.97 2.59 6.42
CA GLN A 242 -14.42 2.52 6.27
C GLN A 242 -14.93 3.78 5.59
N LEU A 243 -15.78 3.60 4.60
CA LEU A 243 -16.36 4.67 3.80
C LEU A 243 -17.87 4.51 3.76
N VAL A 244 -18.56 5.64 3.60
CA VAL A 244 -19.97 5.64 3.20
C VAL A 244 -20.11 6.39 1.88
N ARG A 245 -20.93 5.86 0.99
CA ARG A 245 -21.27 6.53 -0.25
C ARG A 245 -22.41 7.50 -0.01
N ASP A 246 -22.16 8.78 -0.32
CA ASP A 246 -23.20 9.79 -0.43
C ASP A 246 -23.78 9.71 -1.84
N VAL A 247 -25.04 9.27 -1.93
CA VAL A 247 -25.75 9.11 -3.21
C VAL A 247 -26.12 10.46 -3.80
N GLU A 248 -26.37 11.49 -2.98
CA GLU A 248 -26.77 12.81 -3.44
C GLU A 248 -25.59 13.57 -4.05
N GLN A 249 -24.41 13.45 -3.43
CA GLN A 249 -23.19 14.11 -3.87
C GLN A 249 -22.33 13.26 -4.81
N GLU A 250 -22.69 11.99 -5.04
CA GLU A 250 -21.88 10.99 -5.75
C GLU A 250 -20.42 10.91 -5.24
N THR A 251 -20.23 11.13 -3.95
CA THR A 251 -18.91 11.10 -3.29
C THR A 251 -18.86 10.05 -2.20
N TYR A 252 -17.66 9.79 -1.69
CA TYR A 252 -17.44 8.91 -0.56
C TYR A 252 -16.96 9.75 0.62
N THR A 253 -17.40 9.43 1.83
CA THR A 253 -16.87 10.01 3.07
C THR A 253 -16.14 8.94 3.85
N VAL A 254 -14.91 9.22 4.29
CA VAL A 254 -14.16 8.32 5.17
C VAL A 254 -14.65 8.52 6.60
N LEU A 255 -15.15 7.42 7.17
CA LEU A 255 -15.69 7.37 8.52
C LEU A 255 -14.68 6.82 9.52
N SER A 256 -13.81 5.91 9.08
CA SER A 256 -12.77 5.36 9.95
C SER A 256 -11.52 5.01 9.17
N LEU A 257 -10.38 5.22 9.81
CA LEU A 257 -9.06 4.84 9.33
C LEU A 257 -8.28 4.25 10.49
N VAL A 258 -7.99 2.95 10.39
CA VAL A 258 -7.32 2.17 11.43
C VAL A 258 -6.13 1.43 10.83
N ILE A 259 -5.03 1.44 11.57
CA ILE A 259 -3.75 0.86 11.20
C ILE A 259 -3.36 -0.11 12.32
N ASP A 260 -3.42 -1.39 12.04
CA ASP A 260 -3.05 -2.46 12.96
C ASP A 260 -1.63 -2.93 12.58
N VAL A 261 -0.66 -2.81 13.48
CA VAL A 261 0.74 -3.23 13.25
C VAL A 261 1.05 -4.42 14.14
N THR A 262 1.77 -5.42 13.62
CA THR A 262 2.14 -6.59 14.41
C THR A 262 3.08 -6.23 15.57
N THR A 263 2.86 -6.82 16.75
CA THR A 263 3.76 -6.65 17.90
C THR A 263 5.15 -7.16 17.60
N ALA A 264 5.27 -8.22 16.79
CA ALA A 264 6.56 -8.70 16.29
C ALA A 264 7.35 -7.59 15.57
N LYS A 265 6.69 -6.76 14.75
CA LYS A 265 7.34 -5.63 14.10
C LYS A 265 7.77 -4.57 15.11
N ILE A 266 6.91 -4.23 16.07
CA ILE A 266 7.21 -3.23 17.11
C ILE A 266 8.40 -3.69 17.97
N ASN A 267 8.31 -4.91 18.51
CA ASN A 267 9.34 -5.54 19.34
C ASN A 267 10.68 -5.58 18.60
N SER A 268 10.68 -5.94 17.32
CA SER A 268 11.91 -5.92 16.50
C SER A 268 12.45 -4.51 16.25
N HIS A 269 11.57 -3.51 16.07
CA HIS A 269 11.98 -2.15 15.73
C HIS A 269 12.49 -1.36 16.94
N PHE A 270 11.90 -1.57 18.12
CA PHE A 270 12.23 -0.86 19.37
C PHE A 270 13.05 -1.69 20.36
N SER A 271 13.30 -2.98 20.08
CA SER A 271 13.91 -3.92 21.04
C SER A 271 13.11 -4.05 22.34
N THR A 272 11.78 -4.10 22.21
CA THR A 272 10.82 -4.31 23.29
C THR A 272 10.27 -5.75 23.27
N ASN A 273 9.41 -6.08 24.24
CA ASN A 273 8.78 -7.40 24.36
C ASN A 273 7.32 -7.26 24.83
N TYR A 274 6.50 -6.64 23.98
CA TYR A 274 5.05 -6.55 24.14
C TYR A 274 4.32 -7.81 23.68
#